data_AF-A0A2T4VDB4-F1
#
_entry.id   AF-A0A2T4VDB4-F1
#
_cell.length_a   1.000
_cell.length_b   1.000
_cell.length_c   1.000
_cell.angle_alpha   90.00
_cell.angle_beta   90.00
_cell.angle_gamma   90.00
#
_symmetry.space_group_name_H-M   'P 1'
#
loop_
_entity.id
_entity.type
_entity.pdbx_description
1 polymer ?
#
loop_
_entity_poly.entity_id
_entity_poly.type
_entity_poly.pdbx_seq_one_letter_code
_entity_poly.pdbx_strand_id
1 'polypeptide(L)'
;MSTSINPGDTLANAADVEAALAHVAKLPLVKVVPLERYLARRHDGHGFASEFLTQKAAEDYLILRGLLAPRDTWPRGVSPLVASPNVPDLCAGVMAIECRPNAPDLLMRGDGTLAVNTWEAPSLVPVLGEWPAVRRVLLWLAEDEAGLDWLLNWIAFKVQRPGSRPGTAILLQGPPGSGKNVLYRVLAHLLGPSNCVQIGESDLAKPYNLHFATKLLIFANELLDNHRRGGSLGDGLKATITDSEVFLESKGVARTPAANRAALLAATNRTKPIEIEEADRRWTVFHNKAKPTEHEHPDLGMTHREFLESLHSPGEDDAFTPEFMRQIAAFAHTMGSREVDLPRVRRPHANTSREELQQLSEPVTEQFLRELSESPEPDAQIRDCASSSPQANVMHRGNGAMVGKTKAFTNDALYAAVCGFCRVVGQKHPPQKRTFLAALKAAGWIEHRDNKARGWLPPWHQMGNDATPQAAKVVPLSGARGVPGASASAAHTSAEPMPPRERPTAGAETRDDHAHGRSHYRARIPHG
;
A
#
# COMPACT_ATOMS: atom_id res chain seq x y z
N MET A 1 16.95 -47.03 -16.68
CA MET A 1 15.89 -47.24 -17.71
C MET A 1 15.32 -45.88 -18.03
N SER A 2 15.13 -45.55 -19.30
CA SER A 2 14.58 -44.24 -19.71
C SER A 2 13.08 -44.38 -19.96
N THR A 3 12.26 -43.62 -19.23
CA THR A 3 10.83 -43.50 -19.48
C THR A 3 10.60 -42.44 -20.54
N SER A 4 10.48 -42.86 -21.80
CA SER A 4 10.06 -41.98 -22.90
C SER A 4 8.63 -41.48 -22.64
N ILE A 5 8.49 -40.18 -22.36
CA ILE A 5 7.17 -39.53 -22.34
C ILE A 5 6.61 -39.61 -23.76
N ASN A 6 5.41 -40.17 -23.91
CA ASN A 6 4.77 -40.28 -25.22
C ASN A 6 4.30 -38.88 -25.66
N PRO A 7 4.54 -38.46 -26.92
CA PRO A 7 4.12 -37.13 -27.38
C PRO A 7 2.59 -36.93 -27.33
N GLY A 8 1.82 -38.03 -27.36
CA GLY A 8 0.38 -38.01 -27.12
C GLY A 8 -0.01 -37.61 -25.70
N ASP A 9 0.75 -38.01 -24.67
CA ASP A 9 0.45 -37.66 -23.27
C ASP A 9 0.68 -36.16 -23.02
N THR A 10 1.72 -35.58 -23.64
CA THR A 10 1.94 -34.12 -23.61
C THR A 10 0.86 -33.32 -24.32
N LEU A 11 0.28 -33.86 -25.41
CA LEU A 11 -0.82 -33.21 -26.12
C LEU A 11 -2.16 -33.33 -25.37
N ALA A 12 -2.44 -34.49 -24.78
CA ALA A 12 -3.62 -34.68 -23.92
C ALA A 12 -3.55 -33.76 -22.70
N ASN A 13 -2.45 -33.77 -21.96
CA ASN A 13 -2.28 -32.93 -20.77
C ASN A 13 -2.29 -31.42 -21.11
N ALA A 14 -1.78 -31.01 -22.27
CA ALA A 14 -1.91 -29.63 -22.74
C ALA A 14 -3.38 -29.26 -23.05
N ALA A 15 -4.15 -30.15 -23.68
CA ALA A 15 -5.57 -29.94 -23.96
C ALA A 15 -6.43 -29.94 -22.69
N ASP A 16 -6.13 -30.80 -21.72
CA ASP A 16 -6.80 -30.84 -20.42
C ASP A 16 -6.50 -29.58 -19.59
N VAL A 17 -5.26 -29.08 -19.62
CA VAL A 17 -4.88 -27.79 -19.02
C VAL A 17 -5.55 -26.62 -19.73
N GLU A 18 -5.63 -26.62 -21.07
CA GLU A 18 -6.34 -25.57 -21.82
C GLU A 18 -7.85 -25.59 -21.53
N ALA A 19 -8.46 -26.77 -21.44
CA ALA A 19 -9.87 -26.94 -21.04
C ALA A 19 -10.11 -26.46 -19.59
N ALA A 20 -9.21 -26.78 -18.65
CA ALA A 20 -9.28 -26.32 -17.28
C ALA A 20 -9.14 -24.79 -17.17
N LEU A 21 -8.18 -24.18 -17.89
CA LEU A 21 -8.01 -22.72 -17.92
C LEU A 21 -9.19 -22.02 -18.59
N ALA A 22 -9.74 -22.59 -19.68
CA ALA A 22 -10.96 -22.09 -20.32
C ALA A 22 -12.22 -22.25 -19.45
N HIS A 23 -12.25 -23.22 -18.55
CA HIS A 23 -13.29 -23.35 -17.53
C HIS A 23 -13.14 -22.29 -16.43
N VAL A 24 -11.93 -22.10 -15.89
CA VAL A 24 -11.64 -21.07 -14.87
C VAL A 24 -11.88 -19.65 -15.40
N ALA A 25 -11.58 -19.38 -16.67
CA ALA A 25 -11.89 -18.10 -17.32
C ALA A 25 -13.39 -17.77 -17.35
N LYS A 26 -14.25 -18.81 -17.40
CA LYS A 26 -15.71 -18.72 -17.48
C LYS A 26 -16.41 -18.79 -16.12
N LEU A 27 -15.67 -18.96 -15.03
CA LEU A 27 -16.25 -18.84 -13.69
C LEU A 27 -16.44 -17.34 -13.40
N PRO A 28 -17.69 -16.83 -13.31
CA PRO A 28 -17.89 -15.45 -12.89
C PRO A 28 -17.32 -15.26 -11.49
N LEU A 29 -16.87 -14.05 -11.16
CA LEU A 29 -16.48 -13.69 -9.79
C LEU A 29 -17.70 -13.86 -8.88
N VAL A 30 -17.80 -15.04 -8.25
CA VAL A 30 -19.04 -15.54 -7.67
C VAL A 30 -19.52 -14.56 -6.60
N LYS A 31 -20.81 -14.18 -6.68
CA LYS A 31 -21.51 -13.53 -5.57
C LYS A 31 -21.71 -14.54 -4.44
N VAL A 32 -20.61 -14.86 -3.75
CA VAL A 32 -20.60 -15.65 -2.52
C VAL A 32 -21.57 -14.98 -1.56
N VAL A 33 -22.69 -15.64 -1.28
CA VAL A 33 -23.68 -15.15 -0.33
C VAL A 33 -22.98 -15.07 1.03
N PRO A 34 -22.78 -13.88 1.62
CA PRO A 34 -21.97 -13.78 2.82
C PRO A 34 -22.59 -14.60 3.95
N LEU A 35 -21.77 -15.38 4.68
CA LEU A 35 -22.22 -16.16 5.84
C LEU A 35 -22.89 -15.26 6.89
N GLU A 36 -22.54 -13.97 6.87
CA GLU A 36 -23.16 -12.86 7.60
C GLU A 36 -24.69 -12.79 7.47
N ARG A 37 -25.26 -13.18 6.32
CA ARG A 37 -26.73 -13.25 6.13
C ARG A 37 -27.40 -14.32 6.98
N TYR A 38 -26.61 -15.24 7.52
CA TYR A 38 -27.04 -16.37 8.33
C TYR A 38 -26.59 -16.25 9.81
N LEU A 39 -25.88 -15.16 10.18
CA LEU A 39 -25.80 -14.70 11.57
C LEU A 39 -27.21 -14.34 12.00
N ALA A 40 -27.74 -15.08 12.97
CA ALA A 40 -29.16 -15.38 12.93
C ALA A 40 -30.04 -14.23 13.42
N ARG A 41 -31.10 -13.95 12.65
CA ARG A 41 -32.30 -13.31 13.18
C ARG A 41 -32.89 -14.23 14.25
N ARG A 42 -33.26 -13.67 15.41
CA ARG A 42 -33.81 -14.42 16.54
C ARG A 42 -35.09 -15.20 16.15
N HIS A 43 -35.37 -16.28 16.89
CA HIS A 43 -36.60 -17.09 16.72
C HIS A 43 -37.90 -16.31 16.96
N ASP A 44 -37.86 -15.20 17.70
CA ASP A 44 -38.97 -14.26 17.90
C ASP A 44 -39.20 -13.33 16.68
N GLY A 45 -38.30 -13.35 15.67
CA GLY A 45 -38.33 -12.44 14.52
C GLY A 45 -37.85 -11.01 14.81
N HIS A 46 -37.51 -10.69 16.06
CA HIS A 46 -37.16 -9.35 16.56
C HIS A 46 -35.66 -9.24 16.88
N GLY A 47 -34.90 -8.80 15.88
CA GLY A 47 -33.46 -8.54 16.00
C GLY A 47 -32.59 -9.75 15.67
N PHE A 48 -31.29 -9.59 15.90
CA PHE A 48 -30.25 -10.60 15.66
C PHE A 48 -29.73 -11.15 16.99
N ALA A 49 -29.27 -12.41 16.99
CA ALA A 49 -28.58 -13.00 18.12
C ALA A 49 -27.10 -12.61 18.10
N SER A 50 -26.57 -12.18 19.25
CA SER A 50 -25.24 -11.56 19.35
C SER A 50 -24.06 -12.53 19.29
N GLU A 51 -24.30 -13.84 19.45
CA GLU A 51 -23.28 -14.81 19.82
C GLU A 51 -23.16 -16.05 18.92
N PHE A 52 -24.18 -16.41 18.12
CA PHE A 52 -24.24 -17.73 17.47
C PHE A 52 -24.41 -17.66 15.95
N LEU A 53 -23.56 -18.37 15.21
CA LEU A 53 -23.95 -18.89 13.91
C LEU A 53 -24.89 -20.08 14.18
N THR A 54 -26.13 -20.05 13.70
CA THR A 54 -27.04 -21.18 13.98
C THR A 54 -26.50 -22.47 13.40
N GLN A 55 -26.77 -23.60 14.06
CA GLN A 55 -26.47 -24.93 13.51
C GLN A 55 -26.99 -25.06 12.07
N LYS A 56 -28.21 -24.57 11.82
CA LYS A 56 -28.79 -24.52 10.46
C LYS A 56 -27.94 -23.74 9.46
N ALA A 57 -27.36 -22.61 9.87
CA ALA A 57 -26.49 -21.79 9.03
C ALA A 57 -25.14 -22.46 8.71
N ALA A 58 -24.52 -23.12 9.70
CA ALA A 58 -23.31 -23.91 9.49
C ALA A 58 -23.58 -25.06 8.50
N GLU A 59 -24.67 -25.79 8.72
CA GLU A 59 -25.14 -26.86 7.84
C GLU A 59 -25.47 -26.37 6.42
N ASP A 60 -26.28 -25.32 6.27
CA ASP A 60 -26.68 -24.79 4.96
C ASP A 60 -25.45 -24.30 4.16
N TYR A 61 -24.42 -23.77 4.82
CA TYR A 61 -23.13 -23.45 4.19
C TYR A 61 -22.33 -24.68 3.78
N LEU A 62 -22.16 -25.67 4.67
CA LEU A 62 -21.41 -26.88 4.37
C LEU A 62 -22.10 -27.73 3.28
N ILE A 63 -23.44 -27.72 3.21
CA ILE A 63 -24.21 -28.31 2.09
C ILE A 63 -23.98 -27.54 0.80
N LEU A 64 -24.01 -26.20 0.84
CA LEU A 64 -23.70 -25.34 -0.33
C LEU A 64 -22.25 -25.53 -0.82
N ARG A 65 -21.34 -26.01 0.03
CA ARG A 65 -19.97 -26.42 -0.31
C ARG A 65 -19.82 -27.89 -0.73
N GLY A 66 -20.89 -28.70 -0.63
CA GLY A 66 -20.82 -30.16 -0.87
C GLY A 66 -20.08 -30.96 0.21
N LEU A 67 -19.69 -30.31 1.32
CA LEU A 67 -18.99 -30.90 2.46
C LEU A 67 -19.93 -31.68 3.39
N LEU A 68 -21.23 -31.34 3.36
CA LEU A 68 -22.31 -32.17 3.89
C LEU A 68 -23.25 -32.57 2.76
N ALA A 69 -23.74 -33.81 2.80
CA ALA A 69 -24.79 -34.26 1.91
C ALA A 69 -26.11 -33.48 2.15
N PRO A 70 -27.03 -33.38 1.18
CA PRO A 70 -28.31 -32.69 1.34
C PRO A 70 -29.14 -33.20 2.53
N ARG A 71 -29.93 -32.31 3.17
CA ARG A 71 -30.65 -32.59 4.43
C ARG A 71 -31.59 -33.80 4.38
N ASP A 72 -32.15 -34.06 3.21
CA ASP A 72 -33.03 -35.17 2.86
C ASP A 72 -32.32 -36.54 2.81
N THR A 73 -30.99 -36.56 2.69
CA THR A 73 -30.17 -37.78 2.74
C THR A 73 -29.80 -38.21 4.17
N TRP A 74 -30.07 -37.37 5.17
CA TRP A 74 -29.64 -37.63 6.56
C TRP A 74 -30.56 -38.62 7.28
N PRO A 75 -30.04 -39.41 8.25
CA PRO A 75 -30.90 -40.18 9.16
C PRO A 75 -31.89 -39.23 9.87
N ARG A 76 -33.16 -39.62 9.95
CA ARG A 76 -34.25 -38.73 10.42
C ARG A 76 -33.96 -38.12 11.78
N GLY A 77 -33.70 -36.81 11.78
CA GLY A 77 -33.43 -36.00 12.99
C GLY A 77 -31.96 -35.94 13.43
N VAL A 78 -31.04 -36.61 12.76
CA VAL A 78 -29.61 -36.65 13.12
C VAL A 78 -28.80 -35.82 12.13
N SER A 79 -28.32 -34.65 12.56
CA SER A 79 -27.34 -33.88 11.80
C SER A 79 -25.98 -34.57 11.83
N PRO A 80 -25.23 -34.65 10.71
CA PRO A 80 -23.86 -35.16 10.71
C PRO A 80 -22.92 -34.40 11.65
N LEU A 81 -23.19 -33.10 11.91
CA LEU A 81 -22.43 -32.32 12.88
C LEU A 81 -22.71 -32.80 14.31
N VAL A 82 -23.95 -33.22 14.61
CA VAL A 82 -24.40 -33.72 15.92
C VAL A 82 -23.98 -35.19 16.16
N ALA A 83 -23.62 -35.93 15.11
CA ALA A 83 -23.35 -37.37 15.17
C ALA A 83 -21.96 -37.76 15.73
N SER A 84 -21.14 -36.80 16.17
CA SER A 84 -19.87 -37.10 16.84
C SER A 84 -20.14 -37.77 18.21
N PRO A 85 -19.44 -38.86 18.61
CA PRO A 85 -19.76 -39.60 19.84
C PRO A 85 -19.61 -38.83 21.16
N ASN A 86 -19.06 -37.61 21.12
CA ASN A 86 -18.76 -36.80 22.30
C ASN A 86 -19.58 -35.51 22.36
N VAL A 87 -20.44 -35.45 23.39
CA VAL A 87 -21.07 -34.29 24.04
C VAL A 87 -22.31 -33.66 23.34
N PRO A 88 -23.42 -33.43 24.07
CA PRO A 88 -24.61 -32.70 23.58
C PRO A 88 -24.43 -31.18 23.40
N ASP A 89 -23.19 -30.68 23.37
CA ASP A 89 -22.87 -29.23 23.35
C ASP A 89 -22.97 -28.59 21.96
N LEU A 90 -23.51 -29.28 20.95
CA LEU A 90 -23.42 -28.80 19.56
C LEU A 90 -24.26 -27.55 19.25
N CYS A 91 -25.19 -27.18 20.13
CA CYS A 91 -25.85 -25.87 20.12
C CYS A 91 -24.88 -24.70 20.46
N ALA A 92 -23.73 -24.99 21.07
CA ALA A 92 -22.64 -24.05 21.37
C ALA A 92 -21.45 -24.16 20.39
N GLY A 93 -21.59 -24.96 19.32
CA GLY A 93 -20.49 -25.32 18.43
C GLY A 93 -19.84 -24.13 17.71
N VAL A 94 -20.55 -23.50 16.77
CA VAL A 94 -19.94 -22.59 15.78
C VAL A 94 -20.19 -21.11 16.14
N MET A 95 -19.15 -20.47 16.69
CA MET A 95 -19.24 -19.13 17.29
C MET A 95 -18.57 -18.02 16.46
N ALA A 96 -17.80 -18.38 15.43
CA ALA A 96 -17.03 -17.42 14.64
C ALA A 96 -16.81 -17.86 13.18
N ILE A 97 -16.28 -16.94 12.37
CA ILE A 97 -15.64 -17.23 11.09
C ILE A 97 -14.18 -16.81 11.14
N GLU A 98 -13.31 -17.59 10.50
CA GLU A 98 -11.89 -17.28 10.31
C GLU A 98 -11.49 -17.69 8.90
N CYS A 99 -10.65 -16.92 8.20
CA CYS A 99 -9.97 -17.42 7.00
C CYS A 99 -8.58 -17.95 7.42
N ARG A 100 -8.37 -19.26 7.35
CA ARG A 100 -7.14 -19.92 7.80
C ARG A 100 -6.59 -20.84 6.70
N PRO A 101 -5.61 -20.37 5.91
CA PRO A 101 -5.06 -21.15 4.81
C PRO A 101 -4.48 -22.49 5.24
N ASN A 102 -4.72 -23.53 4.43
CA ASN A 102 -4.27 -24.91 4.64
C ASN A 102 -4.74 -25.55 5.97
N ALA A 103 -5.87 -25.09 6.54
CA ALA A 103 -6.49 -25.66 7.74
C ALA A 103 -7.88 -26.25 7.41
N PRO A 104 -8.43 -27.18 8.23
CA PRO A 104 -9.73 -27.81 7.98
C PRO A 104 -10.90 -26.82 7.93
N ASP A 105 -12.05 -27.26 7.41
CA ASP A 105 -13.27 -26.45 7.27
C ASP A 105 -13.89 -26.01 8.62
N LEU A 106 -13.57 -26.74 9.69
CA LEU A 106 -13.94 -26.41 11.07
C LEU A 106 -12.68 -26.28 11.92
N LEU A 107 -12.58 -25.18 12.67
CA LEU A 107 -11.38 -24.76 13.38
C LEU A 107 -11.66 -24.67 14.89
N MET A 108 -10.95 -25.46 15.69
CA MET A 108 -11.06 -25.38 17.16
C MET A 108 -10.39 -24.10 17.69
N ARG A 109 -11.13 -23.34 18.50
CA ARG A 109 -10.68 -22.10 19.15
C ARG A 109 -10.23 -22.38 20.59
N GLY A 110 -9.42 -21.49 21.15
CA GLY A 110 -8.84 -21.66 22.49
C GLY A 110 -9.85 -21.61 23.66
N ASP A 111 -11.09 -21.23 23.39
CA ASP A 111 -12.22 -21.23 24.34
C ASP A 111 -13.10 -22.49 24.23
N GLY A 112 -12.67 -23.50 23.46
CA GLY A 112 -13.40 -24.75 23.25
C GLY A 112 -14.49 -24.69 22.18
N THR A 113 -14.69 -23.54 21.54
CA THR A 113 -15.69 -23.34 20.48
C THR A 113 -15.09 -23.57 19.08
N LEU A 114 -15.93 -23.72 18.06
CA LEU A 114 -15.52 -23.83 16.66
C LEU A 114 -15.67 -22.51 15.90
N ALA A 115 -14.83 -22.31 14.88
CA ALA A 115 -15.08 -21.38 13.77
C ALA A 115 -15.26 -22.14 12.45
N VAL A 116 -16.04 -21.57 11.53
CA VAL A 116 -16.02 -21.99 10.12
C VAL A 116 -14.77 -21.42 9.46
N ASN A 117 -14.01 -22.25 8.76
CA ASN A 117 -12.97 -21.77 7.87
C ASN A 117 -13.61 -21.21 6.59
N THR A 118 -13.34 -19.94 6.29
CA THR A 118 -13.79 -19.26 5.07
C THR A 118 -12.69 -19.16 4.02
N TRP A 119 -11.59 -19.90 4.20
CA TRP A 119 -10.54 -20.05 3.20
C TRP A 119 -10.90 -21.09 2.14
N GLU A 120 -10.69 -20.74 0.87
CA GLU A 120 -10.76 -21.67 -0.27
C GLU A 120 -9.40 -21.77 -0.95
N ALA A 121 -9.00 -22.96 -1.40
CA ALA A 121 -7.81 -23.10 -2.23
C ALA A 121 -8.02 -22.37 -3.59
N PRO A 122 -6.97 -21.73 -4.17
CA PRO A 122 -7.06 -21.17 -5.51
C PRO A 122 -7.40 -22.26 -6.53
N SER A 123 -8.38 -22.00 -7.42
CA SER A 123 -8.74 -22.90 -8.53
C SER A 123 -7.78 -22.81 -9.73
N LEU A 124 -6.89 -21.81 -9.72
CA LEU A 124 -5.84 -21.64 -10.72
C LEU A 124 -4.72 -22.67 -10.50
N VAL A 125 -4.56 -23.62 -11.42
CA VAL A 125 -3.41 -24.54 -11.44
C VAL A 125 -2.17 -23.77 -11.94
N PRO A 126 -1.06 -23.72 -11.17
CA PRO A 126 0.19 -23.12 -11.65
C PRO A 126 0.84 -23.98 -12.75
N VAL A 127 1.35 -23.35 -13.80
CA VAL A 127 1.97 -24.02 -14.97
C VAL A 127 3.31 -23.37 -15.28
N LEU A 128 4.29 -24.09 -15.85
CA LEU A 128 5.53 -23.50 -16.35
C LEU A 128 5.27 -22.69 -17.63
N GLY A 129 5.74 -21.45 -17.70
CA GLY A 129 5.62 -20.62 -18.90
C GLY A 129 6.10 -19.18 -18.71
N GLU A 130 5.97 -18.40 -19.78
CA GLU A 130 6.22 -16.96 -19.82
C GLU A 130 4.97 -16.15 -19.47
N TRP A 131 5.16 -14.92 -18.99
CA TRP A 131 4.05 -14.04 -18.56
C TRP A 131 4.20 -12.56 -19.00
N PRO A 132 4.55 -12.25 -20.27
CA PRO A 132 4.90 -10.91 -20.73
C PRO A 132 3.78 -9.88 -20.58
N ALA A 133 2.51 -10.25 -20.77
CA ALA A 133 1.39 -9.32 -20.58
C ALA A 133 1.20 -8.99 -19.09
N VAL A 134 1.31 -9.98 -18.20
CA VAL A 134 1.27 -9.75 -16.75
C VAL A 134 2.45 -8.86 -16.33
N ARG A 135 3.66 -9.09 -16.89
CA ARG A 135 4.83 -8.25 -16.67
C ARG A 135 4.59 -6.80 -17.11
N ARG A 136 3.99 -6.58 -18.29
CA ARG A 136 3.67 -5.24 -18.82
C ARG A 136 2.66 -4.50 -17.93
N VAL A 137 1.64 -5.20 -17.40
CA VAL A 137 0.69 -4.62 -16.42
C VAL A 137 1.38 -4.26 -15.10
N LEU A 138 2.22 -5.17 -14.57
CA LEU A 138 2.92 -4.96 -13.30
C LEU A 138 3.95 -3.83 -13.40
N LEU A 139 4.77 -3.79 -14.46
CA LEU A 139 5.77 -2.75 -14.68
C LEU A 139 5.11 -1.37 -14.84
N TRP A 140 4.05 -1.29 -15.65
CA TRP A 140 3.27 -0.06 -15.82
C TRP A 140 2.73 0.48 -14.49
N LEU A 141 2.27 -0.41 -13.61
CA LEU A 141 1.74 -0.04 -12.29
C LEU A 141 2.83 0.24 -11.24
N ALA A 142 4.04 -0.29 -11.40
CA ALA A 142 5.13 -0.19 -10.44
C ALA A 142 6.19 0.87 -10.79
N GLU A 143 5.93 1.69 -11.81
CA GLU A 143 6.78 2.76 -12.37
C GLU A 143 8.06 2.29 -13.06
N ASP A 144 8.88 1.48 -12.40
CA ASP A 144 10.17 1.00 -12.92
C ASP A 144 10.47 -0.46 -12.52
N GLU A 145 11.65 -0.95 -12.94
CA GLU A 145 12.12 -2.32 -12.67
C GLU A 145 12.43 -2.58 -11.18
N ALA A 146 12.79 -1.57 -10.38
CA ALA A 146 13.08 -1.72 -8.96
C ALA A 146 11.78 -1.77 -8.12
N GLY A 147 10.78 -0.98 -8.52
CA GLY A 147 9.40 -1.05 -8.04
C GLY A 147 8.74 -2.37 -8.44
N LEU A 148 8.89 -2.80 -9.69
CA LEU A 148 8.43 -4.12 -10.17
C LEU A 148 9.05 -5.23 -9.33
N ASP A 149 10.35 -5.23 -9.11
CA ASP A 149 11.04 -6.27 -8.35
C ASP A 149 10.63 -6.29 -6.85
N TRP A 150 10.32 -5.13 -6.26
CA TRP A 150 9.70 -5.04 -4.93
C TRP A 150 8.28 -5.62 -4.94
N LEU A 151 7.47 -5.29 -5.95
CA LEU A 151 6.09 -5.77 -6.10
C LEU A 151 6.04 -7.29 -6.30
N LEU A 152 6.92 -7.85 -7.13
CA LEU A 152 7.07 -9.29 -7.33
C LEU A 152 7.45 -10.02 -6.03
N ASN A 153 8.36 -9.44 -5.23
CA ASN A 153 8.73 -9.97 -3.91
C ASN A 153 7.54 -9.97 -2.93
N TRP A 154 6.74 -8.89 -2.92
CA TRP A 154 5.54 -8.77 -2.09
C TRP A 154 4.42 -9.75 -2.50
N ILE A 155 4.22 -9.96 -3.81
CA ILE A 155 3.26 -10.92 -4.35
C ILE A 155 3.69 -12.35 -4.03
N ALA A 156 4.95 -12.71 -4.30
CA ALA A 156 5.51 -14.04 -3.97
C ALA A 156 5.35 -14.36 -2.47
N PHE A 157 5.60 -13.39 -1.57
CA PHE A 157 5.32 -13.55 -0.15
C PHE A 157 3.86 -13.90 0.15
N LYS A 158 2.87 -13.21 -0.44
CA LYS A 158 1.45 -13.52 -0.19
C LYS A 158 0.98 -14.81 -0.84
N VAL A 159 1.54 -15.22 -1.99
CA VAL A 159 1.26 -16.52 -2.63
C VAL A 159 1.81 -17.67 -1.80
N GLN A 160 3.06 -17.58 -1.33
CA GLN A 160 3.71 -18.65 -0.55
C GLN A 160 3.28 -18.69 0.92
N ARG A 161 2.92 -17.53 1.48
CA ARG A 161 2.57 -17.37 2.90
C ARG A 161 1.21 -16.67 3.04
N PRO A 162 0.12 -17.21 2.46
CA PRO A 162 -1.18 -16.56 2.42
C PRO A 162 -1.70 -16.21 3.82
N GLY A 163 -1.42 -17.07 4.81
CA GLY A 163 -1.82 -16.85 6.20
C GLY A 163 -1.00 -15.80 6.97
N SER A 164 0.04 -15.21 6.36
CA SER A 164 0.89 -14.17 6.95
C SER A 164 0.57 -12.78 6.37
N ARG A 165 0.72 -11.74 7.19
CA ARG A 165 0.65 -10.34 6.73
C ARG A 165 2.03 -9.82 6.29
N PRO A 166 2.07 -8.94 5.26
CA PRO A 166 3.33 -8.32 4.82
C PRO A 166 3.77 -7.20 5.76
N GLY A 167 2.83 -6.56 6.48
CA GLY A 167 3.07 -5.36 7.29
C GLY A 167 3.13 -4.05 6.50
N THR A 168 3.09 -4.14 5.17
CA THR A 168 3.05 -3.04 4.21
C THR A 168 1.76 -3.09 3.35
N ALA A 169 1.35 -1.95 2.84
CA ALA A 169 0.25 -1.77 1.89
C ALA A 169 0.77 -1.09 0.61
N ILE A 170 0.04 -1.29 -0.48
CA ILE A 170 0.36 -0.71 -1.79
C ILE A 170 -0.73 0.32 -2.13
N LEU A 171 -0.33 1.53 -2.49
CA LEU A 171 -1.20 2.58 -3.01
C LEU A 171 -0.91 2.80 -4.50
N LEU A 172 -1.90 2.55 -5.36
CA LEU A 172 -1.85 2.78 -6.80
C LEU A 172 -2.50 4.13 -7.16
N GLN A 173 -1.70 5.18 -7.32
CA GLN A 173 -2.12 6.47 -7.86
C GLN A 173 -2.05 6.50 -9.39
N GLY A 174 -2.68 7.49 -10.02
CA GLY A 174 -2.70 7.67 -11.49
C GLY A 174 -4.11 7.64 -12.09
N PRO A 175 -4.26 7.89 -13.40
CA PRO A 175 -5.56 8.08 -14.06
C PRO A 175 -6.43 6.79 -14.12
N PRO A 176 -7.75 6.92 -14.34
CA PRO A 176 -8.62 5.77 -14.62
C PRO A 176 -8.18 5.01 -15.88
N GLY A 177 -8.47 3.71 -15.93
CA GLY A 177 -8.03 2.84 -17.03
C GLY A 177 -6.55 2.44 -16.99
N SER A 178 -5.80 2.77 -15.94
CA SER A 178 -4.37 2.44 -15.79
C SER A 178 -4.07 1.02 -15.25
N GLY A 179 -4.97 0.05 -15.48
CA GLY A 179 -4.75 -1.35 -15.11
C GLY A 179 -4.92 -1.71 -13.61
N LYS A 180 -5.23 -0.75 -12.73
CA LYS A 180 -5.34 -0.96 -11.26
C LYS A 180 -6.22 -2.17 -10.87
N ASN A 181 -7.39 -2.29 -11.51
CA ASN A 181 -8.32 -3.40 -11.26
C ASN A 181 -7.85 -4.72 -11.89
N VAL A 182 -7.07 -4.68 -12.98
CA VAL A 182 -6.48 -5.88 -13.59
C VAL A 182 -5.47 -6.49 -12.63
N LEU A 183 -4.63 -5.69 -11.95
CA LEU A 183 -3.75 -6.21 -10.90
C LEU A 183 -4.54 -6.86 -9.75
N TYR A 184 -5.58 -6.20 -9.22
CA TYR A 184 -6.44 -6.82 -8.20
C TYR A 184 -6.99 -8.18 -8.66
N ARG A 185 -7.49 -8.27 -9.89
CA ARG A 185 -8.05 -9.52 -10.44
C ARG A 185 -6.99 -10.59 -10.68
N VAL A 186 -5.79 -10.26 -11.16
CA VAL A 186 -4.65 -11.19 -11.25
C VAL A 186 -4.33 -11.76 -9.86
N LEU A 187 -4.24 -10.90 -8.83
CA LEU A 187 -4.01 -11.35 -7.45
C LEU A 187 -5.16 -12.19 -6.91
N ALA A 188 -6.41 -11.93 -7.31
CA ALA A 188 -7.56 -12.73 -6.93
C ALA A 188 -7.53 -14.14 -7.54
N HIS A 189 -7.06 -14.31 -8.79
CA HIS A 189 -6.82 -15.65 -9.36
C HIS A 189 -5.68 -16.39 -8.62
N LEU A 190 -4.60 -15.68 -8.26
CA LEU A 190 -3.46 -16.24 -7.52
C LEU A 190 -3.80 -16.65 -6.07
N LEU A 191 -4.64 -15.88 -5.37
CA LEU A 191 -4.97 -16.08 -3.96
C LEU A 191 -6.32 -16.78 -3.72
N GLY A 192 -7.09 -17.05 -4.78
CA GLY A 192 -8.48 -17.55 -4.70
C GLY A 192 -9.48 -16.39 -4.60
N PRO A 193 -10.45 -16.24 -5.53
CA PRO A 193 -11.34 -15.08 -5.54
C PRO A 193 -12.16 -14.92 -4.25
N SER A 194 -12.64 -16.02 -3.67
CA SER A 194 -13.38 -16.02 -2.40
C SER A 194 -12.58 -15.51 -1.20
N ASN A 195 -11.25 -15.60 -1.25
CA ASN A 195 -10.34 -15.09 -0.22
C ASN A 195 -10.05 -13.59 -0.36
N CYS A 196 -10.51 -12.98 -1.44
CA CYS A 196 -10.29 -11.57 -1.76
C CYS A 196 -11.59 -10.77 -1.60
N VAL A 197 -11.47 -9.44 -1.56
CA VAL A 197 -12.62 -8.53 -1.58
C VAL A 197 -12.23 -7.18 -2.15
N GLN A 198 -13.16 -6.55 -2.87
CA GLN A 198 -13.09 -5.14 -3.21
C GLN A 198 -14.07 -4.37 -2.32
N ILE A 199 -13.59 -3.26 -1.75
CA ILE A 199 -14.37 -2.35 -0.89
C ILE A 199 -14.30 -0.93 -1.44
N GLY A 200 -15.34 -0.13 -1.20
CA GLY A 200 -15.36 1.30 -1.54
C GLY A 200 -15.57 2.20 -0.32
N GLU A 201 -15.65 3.52 -0.55
CA GLU A 201 -15.90 4.51 0.52
C GLU A 201 -17.15 4.14 1.35
N SER A 202 -18.20 3.61 0.71
CA SER A 202 -19.45 3.27 1.39
C SER A 202 -19.28 2.25 2.52
N ASP A 203 -18.29 1.36 2.42
CA ASP A 203 -18.05 0.26 3.36
C ASP A 203 -17.06 0.69 4.43
N LEU A 204 -16.01 1.40 3.99
CA LEU A 204 -15.06 2.12 4.82
C LEU A 204 -15.71 3.19 5.73
N ALA A 205 -16.87 3.74 5.35
CA ALA A 205 -17.64 4.68 6.16
C ALA A 205 -18.60 4.02 7.18
N LYS A 206 -18.68 2.68 7.22
CA LYS A 206 -19.48 1.91 8.19
C LYS A 206 -18.56 1.39 9.31
N PRO A 207 -19.08 1.15 10.54
CA PRO A 207 -18.33 0.40 11.55
C PRO A 207 -18.21 -1.10 11.20
N TYR A 208 -19.06 -1.62 10.31
CA TYR A 208 -19.16 -3.05 10.01
C TYR A 208 -18.09 -3.51 9.02
N ASN A 209 -17.16 -4.34 9.47
CA ASN A 209 -15.98 -4.77 8.72
C ASN A 209 -15.91 -6.28 8.42
N LEU A 210 -16.84 -7.08 8.97
CA LEU A 210 -16.80 -8.56 8.94
C LEU A 210 -16.53 -9.15 7.54
N HIS A 211 -17.21 -8.62 6.52
CA HIS A 211 -17.07 -9.00 5.10
C HIS A 211 -15.66 -8.83 4.50
N PHE A 212 -14.81 -7.96 5.04
CA PHE A 212 -13.43 -7.75 4.58
C PHE A 212 -12.34 -8.09 5.60
N ALA A 213 -12.60 -7.94 6.90
CA ALA A 213 -11.62 -8.12 7.96
C ALA A 213 -11.06 -9.55 8.07
N THR A 214 -11.79 -10.53 7.51
CA THR A 214 -11.36 -11.93 7.44
C THR A 214 -10.59 -12.29 6.16
N LYS A 215 -10.43 -11.39 5.18
CA LYS A 215 -9.90 -11.71 3.85
C LYS A 215 -8.36 -11.74 3.79
N LEU A 216 -7.80 -12.43 2.81
CA LEU A 216 -6.35 -12.50 2.57
C LEU A 216 -5.83 -11.29 1.80
N LEU A 217 -6.67 -10.70 0.94
CA LEU A 217 -6.41 -9.48 0.18
C LEU A 217 -7.66 -8.60 0.20
N ILE A 218 -7.47 -7.33 0.59
CA ILE A 218 -8.47 -6.28 0.55
C ILE A 218 -8.05 -5.28 -0.53
N PHE A 219 -8.94 -4.98 -1.46
CA PHE A 219 -8.75 -3.95 -2.48
C PHE A 219 -9.66 -2.75 -2.20
N ALA A 220 -9.10 -1.68 -1.64
CA ALA A 220 -9.79 -0.42 -1.40
C ALA A 220 -9.76 0.43 -2.68
N ASN A 221 -10.80 0.32 -3.51
CA ASN A 221 -10.92 1.12 -4.73
C ASN A 221 -11.50 2.51 -4.42
N GLU A 222 -11.03 3.50 -5.17
CA GLU A 222 -11.36 4.92 -5.00
C GLU A 222 -11.19 5.43 -3.56
N LEU A 223 -10.00 5.20 -2.98
CA LEU A 223 -9.68 5.72 -1.64
C LEU A 223 -9.72 7.26 -1.65
N LEU A 224 -10.66 7.82 -0.90
CA LEU A 224 -10.91 9.26 -0.80
C LEU A 224 -10.33 9.83 0.50
N ASP A 225 -9.57 10.91 0.37
CA ASP A 225 -9.33 11.85 1.47
C ASP A 225 -10.67 12.29 2.08
N ASN A 226 -10.79 12.06 3.40
CA ASN A 226 -11.99 12.27 4.20
C ASN A 226 -11.79 13.30 5.34
N HIS A 227 -10.87 14.27 5.19
CA HIS A 227 -10.71 15.42 6.11
C HIS A 227 -12.03 16.15 6.47
N ARG A 228 -13.11 15.99 5.69
CA ARG A 228 -14.45 16.54 5.96
C ARG A 228 -15.20 15.89 7.13
N ARG A 229 -14.77 14.72 7.61
CA ARG A 229 -15.29 14.06 8.82
C ARG A 229 -14.11 13.71 9.71
N GLY A 230 -13.86 14.51 10.74
CA GLY A 230 -12.69 14.37 11.59
C GLY A 230 -12.67 13.06 12.39
N GLY A 231 -12.05 12.02 11.84
CA GLY A 231 -11.71 10.78 12.54
C GLY A 231 -11.72 9.49 11.69
N SER A 232 -10.97 8.51 12.19
CA SER A 232 -11.06 7.06 11.99
C SER A 232 -10.81 6.41 10.62
N LEU A 233 -11.05 7.03 9.45
CA LEU A 233 -10.84 6.26 8.19
C LEU A 233 -9.36 5.90 7.96
N GLY A 234 -8.46 6.89 8.13
CA GLY A 234 -7.02 6.64 8.07
C GLY A 234 -6.58 5.63 9.14
N ASP A 235 -7.15 5.70 10.34
CA ASP A 235 -6.74 4.90 11.49
C ASP A 235 -7.21 3.44 11.38
N GLY A 236 -8.43 3.20 10.89
CA GLY A 236 -8.95 1.85 10.63
C GLY A 236 -8.19 1.14 9.51
N LEU A 237 -7.75 1.87 8.48
CA LEU A 237 -6.85 1.34 7.46
C LEU A 237 -5.44 1.11 8.01
N LYS A 238 -4.88 2.04 8.81
CA LYS A 238 -3.59 1.86 9.50
C LYS A 238 -3.59 0.57 10.35
N ALA A 239 -4.62 0.36 11.17
CA ALA A 239 -4.82 -0.86 11.98
C ALA A 239 -4.92 -2.13 11.13
N THR A 240 -5.68 -2.09 10.03
CA THR A 240 -5.79 -3.21 9.07
C THR A 240 -4.43 -3.64 8.51
N ILE A 241 -3.49 -2.69 8.33
CA ILE A 241 -2.11 -2.99 7.88
C ILE A 241 -1.25 -3.57 9.01
N THR A 242 -1.29 -2.98 10.21
CA THR A 242 -0.32 -3.28 11.28
C THR A 242 -0.71 -4.40 12.21
N ASP A 243 -1.98 -4.52 12.57
CA ASP A 243 -2.38 -5.18 13.83
C ASP A 243 -2.57 -6.68 13.64
N SER A 244 -2.12 -7.49 14.61
CA SER A 244 -2.18 -8.96 14.56
C SER A 244 -3.59 -9.52 14.67
N GLU A 245 -4.48 -8.77 15.30
CA GLU A 245 -5.87 -9.12 15.50
C GLU A 245 -6.73 -7.90 15.18
N VAL A 246 -7.93 -8.14 14.66
CA VAL A 246 -8.94 -7.13 14.37
C VAL A 246 -10.25 -7.53 15.02
N PHE A 247 -11.03 -6.56 15.49
CA PHE A 247 -12.38 -6.81 15.98
C PHE A 247 -13.33 -6.86 14.79
N LEU A 248 -14.01 -8.00 14.63
CA LEU A 248 -15.06 -8.21 13.66
C LEU A 248 -16.33 -7.50 14.14
N GLU A 249 -16.92 -6.68 13.27
CA GLU A 249 -18.10 -5.88 13.52
C GLU A 249 -19.20 -6.20 12.50
N SER A 250 -20.40 -6.52 12.99
CA SER A 250 -21.60 -6.73 12.17
C SER A 250 -22.86 -6.21 12.86
N LYS A 251 -23.93 -5.99 12.09
CA LYS A 251 -25.12 -5.28 12.58
C LYS A 251 -25.94 -6.13 13.55
N GLY A 252 -25.90 -5.76 14.83
CA GLY A 252 -26.64 -6.47 15.88
C GLY A 252 -25.92 -7.71 16.42
N VAL A 253 -24.62 -7.83 16.16
CA VAL A 253 -23.76 -8.91 16.64
C VAL A 253 -22.69 -8.34 17.57
N ALA A 254 -22.26 -9.08 18.58
CA ALA A 254 -21.19 -8.64 19.47
C ALA A 254 -19.85 -8.55 18.71
N ARG A 255 -18.97 -7.64 19.13
CA ARG A 255 -17.62 -7.54 18.54
C ARG A 255 -16.78 -8.74 18.95
N THR A 256 -16.25 -9.49 17.99
CA THR A 256 -15.42 -10.68 18.25
C THR A 256 -14.00 -10.48 17.71
N PRO A 257 -12.94 -10.91 18.44
CA PRO A 257 -11.57 -10.83 17.94
C PRO A 257 -11.30 -11.91 16.88
N ALA A 258 -10.58 -11.55 15.82
CA ALA A 258 -10.09 -12.48 14.81
C ALA A 258 -8.66 -12.15 14.38
N ALA A 259 -7.88 -13.18 14.07
CA ALA A 259 -6.50 -13.03 13.59
C ALA A 259 -6.48 -12.37 12.20
N ASN A 260 -5.82 -11.21 12.11
CA ASN A 260 -5.72 -10.45 10.88
C ASN A 260 -4.68 -11.09 9.94
N ARG A 261 -5.10 -11.46 8.73
CA ARG A 261 -4.26 -12.05 7.66
C ARG A 261 -4.26 -11.24 6.37
N ALA A 262 -4.93 -10.08 6.36
CA ALA A 262 -5.11 -9.25 5.19
C ALA A 262 -3.78 -8.65 4.70
N ALA A 263 -3.65 -8.60 3.38
CA ALA A 263 -2.85 -7.60 2.69
C ALA A 263 -3.78 -6.49 2.16
N LEU A 264 -3.30 -5.25 2.12
CA LEU A 264 -4.08 -4.12 1.62
C LEU A 264 -3.46 -3.59 0.31
N LEU A 265 -4.29 -3.58 -0.73
CA LEU A 265 -4.07 -2.86 -1.98
C LEU A 265 -5.08 -1.72 -2.02
N ALA A 266 -4.65 -0.49 -2.33
CA ALA A 266 -5.51 0.67 -2.49
C ALA A 266 -5.33 1.27 -3.88
N ALA A 267 -6.41 1.79 -4.47
CA ALA A 267 -6.39 2.48 -5.75
C ALA A 267 -7.09 3.84 -5.64
N THR A 268 -6.55 4.84 -6.32
CA THR A 268 -7.14 6.19 -6.33
C THR A 268 -6.65 7.01 -7.52
N ASN A 269 -7.49 7.95 -7.95
CA ASN A 269 -7.18 8.90 -9.01
C ASN A 269 -6.84 10.30 -8.44
N ARG A 270 -6.72 10.44 -7.11
CA ARG A 270 -6.40 11.71 -6.41
C ARG A 270 -4.90 11.86 -6.14
N THR A 271 -4.42 13.10 -6.17
CA THR A 271 -3.03 13.48 -5.88
C THR A 271 -2.65 13.34 -4.41
N LYS A 272 -3.49 13.81 -3.48
CA LYS A 272 -3.40 13.52 -2.03
C LYS A 272 -4.62 12.68 -1.60
N PRO A 273 -4.48 11.35 -1.49
CA PRO A 273 -5.57 10.45 -1.08
C PRO A 273 -5.48 10.01 0.39
N ILE A 274 -4.27 10.01 0.96
CA ILE A 274 -3.95 9.69 2.35
C ILE A 274 -2.82 10.61 2.82
N GLU A 275 -2.61 10.68 4.13
CA GLU A 275 -1.44 11.32 4.73
C GLU A 275 -0.39 10.28 5.09
N ILE A 276 0.84 10.45 4.59
CA ILE A 276 2.00 9.62 4.86
C ILE A 276 3.00 10.44 5.69
N GLU A 277 3.14 10.06 6.96
CA GLU A 277 4.13 10.61 7.91
C GLU A 277 5.57 10.31 7.44
N GLU A 278 6.57 11.12 7.82
CA GLU A 278 7.98 10.87 7.43
C GLU A 278 8.44 9.44 7.83
N ALA A 279 8.14 9.05 9.07
CA ALA A 279 8.44 7.74 9.63
C ALA A 279 7.46 6.61 9.23
N ASP A 280 6.60 6.80 8.22
CA ASP A 280 5.62 5.80 7.81
C ASP A 280 6.28 4.55 7.19
N ARG A 281 6.23 3.45 7.94
CA ARG A 281 6.71 2.12 7.55
C ARG A 281 5.63 1.24 6.90
N ARG A 282 4.49 1.80 6.47
CA ARG A 282 3.30 1.06 6.02
C ARG A 282 3.12 1.14 4.50
N TRP A 283 3.19 2.33 3.92
CA TRP A 283 2.76 2.56 2.55
C TRP A 283 3.89 2.59 1.54
N THR A 284 3.91 1.58 0.64
CA THR A 284 4.50 1.71 -0.70
C THR A 284 3.52 2.49 -1.57
N VAL A 285 4.02 3.48 -2.31
CA VAL A 285 3.22 4.28 -3.25
C VAL A 285 3.77 4.05 -4.65
N PHE A 286 2.87 3.76 -5.60
CA PHE A 286 3.19 3.79 -7.02
C PHE A 286 2.28 4.79 -7.74
N HIS A 287 2.86 5.73 -8.48
CA HIS A 287 2.14 6.82 -9.15
C HIS A 287 2.53 6.97 -10.62
N ASN A 288 2.02 6.07 -11.47
CA ASN A 288 2.11 6.30 -12.91
C ASN A 288 1.19 7.47 -13.33
N LYS A 289 1.81 8.58 -13.75
CA LYS A 289 1.16 9.83 -14.18
C LYS A 289 0.75 9.83 -15.67
N ALA A 290 1.24 8.86 -16.46
CA ALA A 290 0.94 8.78 -17.89
C ALA A 290 -0.50 8.32 -18.15
N LYS A 291 -1.14 8.88 -19.18
CA LYS A 291 -2.50 8.51 -19.56
C LYS A 291 -2.48 7.25 -20.44
N PRO A 292 -3.27 6.21 -20.12
CA PRO A 292 -3.33 4.96 -20.89
C PRO A 292 -3.66 5.13 -22.38
N THR A 293 -4.38 6.21 -22.75
CA THR A 293 -4.79 6.54 -24.11
C THR A 293 -3.77 7.35 -24.91
N GLU A 294 -2.70 7.85 -24.28
CA GLU A 294 -1.67 8.68 -24.92
C GLU A 294 -0.27 8.03 -24.88
N HIS A 295 -0.16 6.85 -24.27
CA HIS A 295 1.07 6.05 -24.25
C HIS A 295 0.92 4.83 -25.14
N GLU A 296 1.62 4.83 -26.27
CA GLU A 296 1.78 3.70 -27.19
C GLU A 296 2.92 2.77 -26.74
N HIS A 297 2.69 1.46 -26.83
CA HIS A 297 3.71 0.43 -26.61
C HIS A 297 4.45 0.17 -27.93
N PRO A 298 5.73 0.57 -28.10
CA PRO A 298 6.41 0.52 -29.40
C PRO A 298 6.61 -0.90 -29.94
N ASP A 299 6.57 -1.90 -29.07
CA ASP A 299 6.66 -3.34 -29.35
C ASP A 299 5.31 -3.97 -29.71
N LEU A 300 4.18 -3.31 -29.41
CA LEU A 300 2.83 -3.78 -29.73
C LEU A 300 2.14 -2.99 -30.84
N GLY A 301 2.51 -1.72 -31.05
CA GLY A 301 1.82 -0.83 -31.99
C GLY A 301 0.41 -0.42 -31.54
N MET A 302 0.14 -0.39 -30.23
CA MET A 302 -1.15 -0.03 -29.64
C MET A 302 -0.98 0.77 -28.34
N THR A 303 -1.99 1.53 -27.93
CA THR A 303 -1.99 2.25 -26.65
C THR A 303 -2.04 1.29 -25.45
N HIS A 304 -1.62 1.76 -24.27
CA HIS A 304 -1.75 0.98 -23.04
C HIS A 304 -3.23 0.65 -22.72
N ARG A 305 -4.17 1.52 -23.12
CA ARG A 305 -5.61 1.24 -22.99
C ARG A 305 -6.02 0.04 -23.84
N GLU A 306 -5.71 0.06 -25.14
CA GLU A 306 -6.06 -1.03 -26.06
C GLU A 306 -5.39 -2.34 -25.64
N PHE A 307 -4.14 -2.28 -25.16
CA PHE A 307 -3.46 -3.42 -24.55
C PHE A 307 -4.27 -4.00 -23.39
N LEU A 308 -4.72 -3.19 -22.41
CA LEU A 308 -5.53 -3.67 -21.28
C LEU A 308 -6.91 -4.21 -21.71
N GLU A 309 -7.52 -3.62 -22.74
CA GLU A 309 -8.79 -4.08 -23.30
C GLU A 309 -8.60 -5.45 -23.99
N SER A 310 -7.49 -5.68 -24.68
CA SER A 310 -7.16 -6.97 -25.32
C SER A 310 -6.93 -8.14 -24.34
N LEU A 311 -6.77 -7.87 -23.04
CA LEU A 311 -6.66 -8.90 -22.00
C LEU A 311 -8.02 -9.56 -21.67
N HIS A 312 -9.13 -9.01 -22.18
CA HIS A 312 -10.50 -9.42 -21.84
C HIS A 312 -11.19 -10.16 -22.99
N SER A 313 -12.07 -11.11 -22.64
CA SER A 313 -12.85 -11.88 -23.63
C SER A 313 -13.96 -10.99 -24.24
N PRO A 314 -14.04 -10.85 -25.58
CA PRO A 314 -15.09 -10.05 -26.21
C PRO A 314 -16.50 -10.60 -25.92
N GLY A 315 -17.32 -9.80 -25.24
CA GLY A 315 -18.74 -10.12 -24.96
C GLY A 315 -19.00 -10.96 -23.71
N GLU A 316 -17.97 -11.32 -22.92
CA GLU A 316 -18.12 -11.90 -21.59
C GLU A 316 -17.74 -10.85 -20.52
N ASP A 317 -18.72 -10.38 -19.73
CA ASP A 317 -18.52 -9.34 -18.71
C ASP A 317 -17.39 -9.72 -17.74
N ASP A 318 -16.35 -8.88 -17.69
CA ASP A 318 -15.17 -9.05 -16.82
C ASP A 318 -14.42 -10.39 -16.97
N ALA A 319 -14.58 -11.17 -18.06
CA ALA A 319 -13.76 -12.37 -18.28
C ALA A 319 -12.37 -12.02 -18.85
N PHE A 320 -11.32 -12.73 -18.44
CA PHE A 320 -9.99 -12.65 -19.05
C PHE A 320 -9.86 -13.65 -20.20
N THR A 321 -9.07 -13.32 -21.23
CA THR A 321 -8.83 -14.24 -22.36
C THR A 321 -8.11 -15.51 -21.89
N PRO A 322 -8.32 -16.68 -22.53
CA PRO A 322 -7.61 -17.92 -22.18
C PRO A 322 -6.09 -17.79 -22.28
N GLU A 323 -5.58 -16.95 -23.18
CA GLU A 323 -4.16 -16.63 -23.29
C GLU A 323 -3.65 -15.83 -22.09
N PHE A 324 -4.36 -14.78 -21.67
CA PHE A 324 -3.96 -14.06 -20.46
C PHE A 324 -4.08 -14.95 -19.21
N MET A 325 -5.06 -15.87 -19.16
CA MET A 325 -5.16 -16.87 -18.09
C MET A 325 -4.00 -17.88 -18.08
N ARG A 326 -3.46 -18.30 -19.23
CA ARG A 326 -2.18 -19.05 -19.29
C ARG A 326 -1.04 -18.26 -18.66
N GLN A 327 -0.92 -16.98 -18.99
CA GLN A 327 0.13 -16.12 -18.42
C GLN A 327 -0.06 -15.84 -16.92
N ILE A 328 -1.31 -15.84 -16.42
CA ILE A 328 -1.60 -15.79 -14.99
C ILE A 328 -1.21 -17.11 -14.28
N ALA A 329 -1.41 -18.27 -14.92
CA ALA A 329 -0.93 -19.56 -14.41
C ALA A 329 0.61 -19.67 -14.38
N ALA A 330 1.27 -19.16 -15.42
CA ALA A 330 2.73 -19.00 -15.51
C ALA A 330 3.27 -18.09 -14.40
N PHE A 331 2.63 -16.94 -14.22
CA PHE A 331 2.95 -16.01 -13.14
C PHE A 331 2.77 -16.64 -11.75
N ALA A 332 1.69 -17.38 -11.52
CA ALA A 332 1.45 -18.09 -10.26
C ALA A 332 2.56 -19.11 -9.96
N HIS A 333 3.03 -19.87 -10.96
CA HIS A 333 4.16 -20.80 -10.79
C HIS A 333 5.45 -20.06 -10.44
N THR A 334 5.75 -18.95 -11.12
CA THR A 334 6.91 -18.10 -10.79
C THR A 334 6.81 -17.56 -9.37
N MET A 335 5.64 -17.06 -8.93
CA MET A 335 5.45 -16.52 -7.59
C MET A 335 5.49 -17.59 -6.49
N GLY A 336 5.07 -18.83 -6.79
CA GLY A 336 5.19 -19.97 -5.85
C GLY A 336 6.62 -20.48 -5.65
N SER A 337 7.54 -20.19 -6.57
CA SER A 337 8.93 -20.70 -6.57
C SER A 337 10.02 -19.64 -6.38
N ARG A 338 9.70 -18.35 -6.56
CA ARG A 338 10.61 -17.20 -6.38
C ARG A 338 11.11 -17.05 -4.94
N GLU A 339 12.40 -16.74 -4.75
CA GLU A 339 12.96 -16.39 -3.44
C GLU A 339 12.34 -15.10 -2.88
N VAL A 340 12.09 -15.07 -1.55
CA VAL A 340 11.37 -13.97 -0.88
C VAL A 340 12.24 -13.28 0.18
N ASP A 341 12.62 -12.04 -0.11
CA ASP A 341 13.29 -11.12 0.80
C ASP A 341 12.28 -10.56 1.82
N LEU A 342 12.19 -11.22 2.98
CA LEU A 342 11.30 -10.85 4.09
C LEU A 342 11.57 -9.44 4.67
N PRO A 343 12.83 -8.99 4.89
CA PRO A 343 13.13 -7.60 5.21
C PRO A 343 12.53 -6.59 4.22
N ARG A 344 12.59 -6.85 2.91
CA ARG A 344 12.07 -5.95 1.87
C ARG A 344 10.54 -5.98 1.75
N VAL A 345 9.87 -7.11 1.99
CA VAL A 345 8.39 -7.15 2.10
C VAL A 345 7.89 -6.23 3.22
N ARG A 346 8.61 -6.24 4.36
CA ARG A 346 8.26 -5.52 5.61
C ARG A 346 8.68 -4.05 5.63
N ARG A 347 9.18 -3.51 4.51
CA ARG A 347 9.58 -2.11 4.36
C ARG A 347 8.93 -1.54 3.10
N PRO A 348 8.37 -0.31 3.15
CA PRO A 348 7.94 0.36 1.94
C PRO A 348 9.06 0.44 0.90
N HIS A 349 8.68 0.39 -0.37
CA HIS A 349 9.58 0.78 -1.44
C HIS A 349 9.85 2.29 -1.34
N ALA A 350 11.11 2.68 -1.42
CA ALA A 350 11.53 4.08 -1.49
C ALA A 350 11.64 4.47 -2.96
N ASN A 351 10.80 5.40 -3.39
CA ASN A 351 10.76 5.99 -4.72
C ASN A 351 10.26 7.44 -4.65
N THR A 352 10.50 8.20 -5.72
CA THR A 352 10.09 9.61 -5.82
C THR A 352 8.59 9.81 -5.61
N SER A 353 7.76 8.88 -6.07
CA SER A 353 6.29 8.95 -5.91
C SER A 353 5.83 8.84 -4.45
N ARG A 354 6.54 8.09 -3.61
CA ARG A 354 6.30 8.05 -2.16
C ARG A 354 6.83 9.31 -1.46
N GLU A 355 7.98 9.84 -1.91
CA GLU A 355 8.58 11.08 -1.39
C GLU A 355 7.72 12.32 -1.70
N GLU A 356 7.22 12.46 -2.93
CA GLU A 356 6.25 13.48 -3.34
C GLU A 356 5.01 13.44 -2.44
N LEU A 357 4.44 12.26 -2.19
CA LEU A 357 3.25 12.14 -1.35
C LEU A 357 3.57 12.42 0.14
N GLN A 358 4.78 12.17 0.63
CA GLN A 358 5.21 12.63 1.97
C GLN A 358 5.30 14.15 2.04
N GLN A 359 5.92 14.81 1.05
CA GLN A 359 6.00 16.29 1.00
C GLN A 359 4.61 16.96 0.92
N LEU A 360 3.66 16.35 0.20
CA LEU A 360 2.25 16.75 0.17
C LEU A 360 1.48 16.40 1.46
N SER A 361 1.96 15.44 2.24
CA SER A 361 1.38 15.02 3.52
C SER A 361 1.89 15.82 4.71
N GLU A 362 3.03 16.49 4.57
CA GLU A 362 3.65 17.29 5.62
C GLU A 362 2.65 18.31 6.21
N PRO A 363 2.46 18.34 7.54
CA PRO A 363 1.65 19.35 8.19
C PRO A 363 2.12 20.76 7.81
N VAL A 364 1.17 21.65 7.48
CA VAL A 364 1.49 23.05 7.11
C VAL A 364 2.23 23.82 8.22
N THR A 365 2.15 23.35 9.46
CA THR A 365 2.96 23.83 10.58
C THR A 365 4.44 23.48 10.45
N GLU A 366 4.76 22.27 9.98
CA GLU A 366 6.13 21.80 9.79
C GLU A 366 6.74 22.44 8.54
N GLN A 367 5.97 22.55 7.45
CA GLN A 367 6.34 23.35 6.27
C GLN A 367 6.71 24.80 6.63
N PHE A 368 5.85 25.47 7.41
CA PHE A 368 6.07 26.84 7.90
C PHE A 368 7.33 26.94 8.78
N LEU A 369 7.59 25.96 9.63
CA LEU A 369 8.74 25.96 10.54
C LEU A 369 10.06 25.63 9.83
N ARG A 370 10.05 24.74 8.82
CA ARG A 370 11.20 24.50 7.95
C ARG A 370 11.54 25.76 7.17
N GLU A 371 10.58 26.36 6.46
CA GLU A 371 10.81 27.60 5.71
C GLU A 371 11.41 28.71 6.59
N LEU A 372 10.89 28.91 7.81
CA LEU A 372 11.47 29.87 8.75
C LEU A 372 12.87 29.49 9.26
N SER A 373 13.22 28.20 9.30
CA SER A 373 14.59 27.77 9.66
C SER A 373 15.59 27.89 8.52
N GLU A 374 15.13 27.85 7.27
CA GLU A 374 15.93 27.98 6.04
C GLU A 374 16.01 29.43 5.52
N SER A 375 15.14 30.31 6.03
CA SER A 375 15.03 31.71 5.63
C SER A 375 16.24 32.56 6.06
N PRO A 376 16.75 33.48 5.21
CA PRO A 376 17.72 34.49 5.63
C PRO A 376 17.10 35.59 6.50
N GLU A 377 15.77 35.82 6.43
CA GLU A 377 15.07 36.85 7.19
C GLU A 377 13.74 36.33 7.79
N PRO A 378 13.77 35.36 8.72
CA PRO A 378 12.56 34.72 9.24
C PRO A 378 11.60 35.68 9.95
N ASP A 379 12.14 36.70 10.63
CA ASP A 379 11.36 37.77 11.24
C ASP A 379 10.57 38.60 10.22
N ALA A 380 11.07 38.76 8.99
CA ALA A 380 10.35 39.42 7.90
C ALA A 380 9.27 38.48 7.34
N GLN A 381 9.63 37.23 7.06
CA GLN A 381 8.70 36.21 6.55
C GLN A 381 7.51 35.96 7.49
N ILE A 382 7.70 36.00 8.83
CA ILE A 382 6.59 35.97 9.81
C ILE A 382 5.64 37.16 9.62
N ARG A 383 6.17 38.37 9.40
CA ARG A 383 5.36 39.59 9.18
C ARG A 383 4.62 39.54 7.85
N ASP A 384 5.30 39.12 6.78
CA ASP A 384 4.74 39.08 5.43
C ASP A 384 3.65 38.00 5.33
N CYS A 385 3.90 36.80 5.88
CA CYS A 385 2.88 35.77 6.03
C CYS A 385 1.69 36.27 6.87
N ALA A 386 1.92 36.98 7.98
CA ALA A 386 0.81 37.51 8.78
C ALA A 386 0.02 38.62 8.04
N SER A 387 0.64 39.36 7.14
CA SER A 387 -0.02 40.39 6.32
C SER A 387 -0.98 39.80 5.28
N SER A 388 -0.70 38.61 4.75
CA SER A 388 -1.58 37.89 3.81
C SER A 388 -2.77 37.21 4.50
N SER A 389 -2.80 37.22 5.83
CA SER A 389 -3.82 36.61 6.68
C SER A 389 -5.12 37.43 6.75
N PRO A 390 -6.31 36.83 6.88
CA PRO A 390 -7.54 37.60 7.17
C PRO A 390 -7.51 38.24 8.57
N GLN A 391 -6.50 37.93 9.39
CA GLN A 391 -6.27 38.47 10.72
C GLN A 391 -5.12 39.52 10.74
N ALA A 392 -4.68 40.05 9.59
CA ALA A 392 -3.56 41.00 9.47
C ALA A 392 -3.66 42.23 10.42
N ASN A 393 -4.86 42.65 10.79
CA ASN A 393 -5.13 43.70 11.78
C ASN A 393 -4.46 43.45 13.17
N VAL A 394 -4.06 42.22 13.48
CA VAL A 394 -3.26 41.88 14.67
C VAL A 394 -1.86 42.50 14.61
N MET A 395 -1.24 42.54 13.43
CA MET A 395 0.12 43.06 13.24
C MET A 395 0.18 44.59 13.24
N HIS A 396 -0.88 45.27 12.78
CA HIS A 396 -0.93 46.73 12.69
C HIS A 396 -1.22 47.46 14.00
N ARG A 397 -1.53 46.76 15.09
CA ARG A 397 -1.53 47.37 16.43
C ARG A 397 -0.09 47.55 16.88
N GLY A 398 0.37 48.80 16.99
CA GLY A 398 1.79 49.22 17.13
C GLY A 398 2.59 48.78 18.37
N ASN A 399 2.22 47.67 19.02
CA ASN A 399 3.05 46.86 19.94
C ASN A 399 2.48 45.43 20.13
N GLY A 400 1.57 44.96 19.26
CA GLY A 400 0.79 43.72 19.45
C GLY A 400 1.43 42.44 18.92
N ALA A 401 2.46 42.55 18.08
CA ALA A 401 3.13 41.40 17.47
C ALA A 401 4.13 40.70 18.43
N MET A 402 4.59 41.38 19.48
CA MET A 402 5.60 40.88 20.43
C MET A 402 5.13 40.91 21.89
N VAL A 403 5.72 40.08 22.73
CA VAL A 403 5.42 40.01 24.18
C VAL A 403 6.21 41.10 24.92
N GLY A 404 5.57 42.25 25.14
CA GLY A 404 6.13 43.36 25.90
C GLY A 404 7.32 44.00 25.20
N LYS A 405 8.51 43.96 25.84
CA LYS A 405 9.79 44.42 25.27
C LYS A 405 10.69 43.26 24.77
N THR A 406 10.18 42.03 24.74
CA THR A 406 10.97 40.85 24.34
C THR A 406 10.92 40.63 22.82
N LYS A 407 11.85 39.81 22.30
CA LYS A 407 11.80 39.31 20.91
C LYS A 407 10.84 38.12 20.72
N ALA A 408 9.99 37.80 21.70
CA ALA A 408 9.04 36.69 21.59
C ALA A 408 7.76 37.17 20.87
N PHE A 409 7.34 36.46 19.82
CA PHE A 409 6.13 36.80 19.05
C PHE A 409 4.86 36.33 19.77
N THR A 410 3.78 37.11 19.72
CA THR A 410 2.52 36.75 20.41
C THR A 410 1.82 35.55 19.79
N ASN A 411 1.06 34.81 20.60
CA ASN A 411 0.24 33.67 20.15
C ASN A 411 -0.77 34.04 19.04
N ASP A 412 -1.16 35.31 18.93
CA ASP A 412 -2.06 35.80 17.89
C ASP A 412 -1.29 36.15 16.61
N ALA A 413 -0.12 36.78 16.71
CA ALA A 413 0.73 37.10 15.57
C ALA A 413 1.25 35.84 14.85
N LEU A 414 1.78 34.86 15.60
CA LEU A 414 2.25 33.59 15.01
C LEU A 414 1.11 32.79 14.39
N TYR A 415 -0.10 32.83 15.00
CA TYR A 415 -1.26 32.16 14.42
C TYR A 415 -1.77 32.86 13.16
N ALA A 416 -1.77 34.20 13.13
CA ALA A 416 -2.05 34.97 11.93
C ALA A 416 -1.03 34.65 10.81
N ALA A 417 0.26 34.54 11.16
CA ALA A 417 1.33 34.16 10.23
C ALA A 417 1.09 32.80 9.57
N VAL A 418 0.91 31.72 10.33
CA VAL A 418 0.64 30.40 9.72
C VAL A 418 -0.68 30.39 8.94
N CYS A 419 -1.71 31.13 9.36
CA CYS A 419 -2.97 31.24 8.61
C CYS A 419 -2.82 31.98 7.27
N GLY A 420 -1.89 32.94 7.16
CA GLY A 420 -1.57 33.59 5.90
C GLY A 420 -0.62 32.76 5.04
N PHE A 421 0.37 32.09 5.65
CA PHE A 421 1.22 31.10 4.99
C PHE A 421 0.38 30.01 4.31
N CYS A 422 -0.65 29.48 4.98
CA CYS A 422 -1.61 28.54 4.39
C CYS A 422 -2.20 29.04 3.06
N ARG A 423 -2.46 30.35 2.91
CA ARG A 423 -2.95 30.94 1.66
C ARG A 423 -1.88 30.97 0.57
N VAL A 424 -0.63 31.26 0.94
CA VAL A 424 0.52 31.29 0.01
C VAL A 424 0.76 29.89 -0.58
N VAL A 425 0.75 28.84 0.26
CA VAL A 425 0.88 27.43 -0.19
C VAL A 425 -0.45 26.80 -0.65
N GLY A 426 -1.52 27.58 -0.82
CA GLY A 426 -2.81 27.11 -1.35
C GLY A 426 -3.61 26.16 -0.43
N GLN A 427 -3.20 25.94 0.82
CA GLN A 427 -3.91 25.12 1.79
C GLN A 427 -5.21 25.80 2.27
N LYS A 428 -6.32 25.08 2.16
CA LYS A 428 -7.68 25.62 2.39
C LYS A 428 -8.07 25.73 3.88
N HIS A 429 -7.37 25.04 4.76
CA HIS A 429 -7.73 24.91 6.18
C HIS A 429 -6.47 25.08 7.05
N PRO A 430 -6.36 26.17 7.84
CA PRO A 430 -5.24 26.35 8.76
C PRO A 430 -5.33 25.35 9.94
N PRO A 431 -4.18 25.04 10.59
CA PRO A 431 -4.14 24.10 11.71
C PRO A 431 -4.90 24.67 12.91
N GLN A 432 -5.41 23.80 13.79
CA GLN A 432 -5.98 24.28 15.05
C GLN A 432 -4.91 25.01 15.87
N LYS A 433 -5.22 26.22 16.36
CA LYS A 433 -4.29 27.06 17.13
C LYS A 433 -3.61 26.32 18.28
N ARG A 434 -4.31 25.45 19.01
CA ARG A 434 -3.73 24.62 20.09
C ARG A 434 -2.65 23.67 19.57
N THR A 435 -2.87 23.03 18.42
CA THR A 435 -1.92 22.10 17.79
C THR A 435 -0.71 22.85 17.25
N PHE A 436 -0.92 23.98 16.58
CA PHE A 436 0.15 24.85 16.11
C PHE A 436 1.07 25.34 17.25
N LEU A 437 0.49 25.84 18.34
CA LEU A 437 1.27 26.29 19.51
C LEU A 437 1.97 25.12 20.25
N ALA A 438 1.47 23.88 20.12
CA ALA A 438 2.17 22.70 20.64
C ALA A 438 3.37 22.30 19.76
N ALA A 439 3.26 22.42 18.44
CA ALA A 439 4.34 22.14 17.51
C ALA A 439 5.52 23.13 17.63
N LEU A 440 5.24 24.43 17.89
CA LEU A 440 6.29 25.42 18.22
C LEU A 440 7.20 24.93 19.36
N LYS A 441 6.60 24.33 20.40
CA LYS A 441 7.35 23.77 21.54
C LYS A 441 8.20 22.56 21.15
N ALA A 442 7.72 21.72 20.23
CA ALA A 442 8.49 20.59 19.70
C ALA A 442 9.68 21.07 18.86
N ALA A 443 9.49 22.14 18.07
CA ALA A 443 10.52 22.81 17.29
C ALA A 443 11.46 23.74 18.11
N GLY A 444 11.55 23.55 19.43
CA GLY A 444 12.51 24.27 20.29
C GLY A 444 12.19 25.74 20.58
N TRP A 445 11.00 26.24 20.26
CA TRP A 445 10.60 27.60 20.67
C TRP A 445 10.25 27.61 22.16
N ILE A 446 10.68 28.66 22.87
CA ILE A 446 10.45 28.80 24.32
C ILE A 446 9.18 29.63 24.55
N GLU A 447 8.21 29.10 25.32
CA GLU A 447 7.01 29.86 25.71
C GLU A 447 7.39 30.99 26.66
N HIS A 448 7.16 32.24 26.25
CA HIS A 448 7.34 33.43 27.10
C HIS A 448 5.98 33.98 27.55
N ARG A 449 5.90 34.42 28.81
CA ARG A 449 4.69 35.00 29.41
C ARG A 449 5.00 36.33 30.07
N ASP A 450 4.12 37.28 29.87
CA ASP A 450 4.05 38.58 30.55
C ASP A 450 2.63 38.74 31.12
N ASN A 451 2.44 39.65 32.07
CA ASN A 451 1.17 39.91 32.77
C ASN A 451 0.00 40.30 31.83
N LYS A 452 0.27 40.58 30.55
CA LYS A 452 -0.73 40.94 29.53
C LYS A 452 -0.70 40.07 28.27
N ALA A 453 0.28 39.18 28.08
CA ALA A 453 0.46 38.46 26.82
C ALA A 453 1.19 37.11 26.99
N ARG A 454 0.94 36.18 26.06
CA ARG A 454 1.70 34.94 25.88
C ARG A 454 2.20 34.84 24.44
N GLY A 455 3.38 34.26 24.28
CA GLY A 455 4.05 34.14 22.98
C GLY A 455 5.24 33.20 23.04
N TRP A 456 6.02 33.18 21.97
CA TRP A 456 7.11 32.22 21.77
C TRP A 456 8.37 32.91 21.26
N LEU A 457 9.51 32.56 21.86
CA LEU A 457 10.84 33.01 21.46
C LEU A 457 11.47 31.97 20.51
N PRO A 458 11.68 32.30 19.22
CA PRO A 458 12.25 31.36 18.26
C PRO A 458 13.73 31.06 18.52
N PRO A 459 14.25 29.90 18.07
CA PRO A 459 15.65 29.50 18.27
C PRO A 459 16.69 30.55 17.86
N TRP A 460 16.50 31.24 16.72
CA TRP A 460 17.42 32.28 16.23
C TRP A 460 17.49 33.54 17.12
N HIS A 461 16.57 33.73 18.06
CA HIS A 461 16.63 34.79 19.06
C HIS A 461 17.12 34.32 20.44
N GLN A 462 17.30 33.02 20.64
CA GLN A 462 17.80 32.47 21.92
C GLN A 462 19.32 32.67 22.06
N MET A 463 20.08 32.62 20.96
CA MET A 463 21.56 32.79 20.96
C MET A 463 22.05 34.23 21.26
N GLY A 464 21.16 35.14 21.68
CA GLY A 464 21.48 36.56 21.85
C GLY A 464 22.02 36.99 23.23
N ASN A 465 22.10 36.10 24.21
CA ASN A 465 22.28 36.49 25.62
C ASN A 465 23.51 35.91 26.35
N ASP A 466 24.18 34.89 25.81
CA ASP A 466 25.40 34.28 26.37
C ASP A 466 26.45 34.08 25.28
N ALA A 467 27.17 35.16 24.93
CA ALA A 467 28.25 35.12 23.95
C ALA A 467 29.31 36.21 24.20
N THR A 468 30.25 35.97 25.13
CA THR A 468 31.59 36.54 24.99
C THR A 468 32.29 35.84 23.82
N PRO A 469 32.98 36.56 22.92
CA PRO A 469 33.43 35.99 21.65
C PRO A 469 34.66 35.10 21.82
N GLN A 470 34.46 33.79 21.98
CA GLN A 470 35.48 32.80 21.62
C GLN A 470 35.34 32.45 20.13
N ALA A 471 36.42 32.68 19.38
CA ALA A 471 36.41 32.53 17.93
C ALA A 471 36.18 31.07 17.50
N ALA A 472 35.13 30.84 16.73
CA ALA A 472 34.89 29.57 16.05
C ALA A 472 36.04 29.32 15.05
N LYS A 473 36.93 28.35 15.36
CA LYS A 473 37.97 27.91 14.43
C LYS A 473 37.30 27.18 13.25
N VAL A 474 37.34 27.81 12.09
CA VAL A 474 37.06 27.15 10.80
C VAL A 474 38.02 25.98 10.62
N VAL A 475 37.48 24.79 10.37
CA VAL A 475 38.24 23.61 9.95
C VAL A 475 37.80 23.24 8.53
N PRO A 476 38.57 23.57 7.49
CA PRO A 476 38.23 23.24 6.11
C PRO A 476 38.64 21.80 5.77
N LEU A 477 37.83 21.12 4.95
CA LEU A 477 38.11 19.78 4.42
C LEU A 477 38.55 19.85 2.95
N SER A 478 39.85 19.72 2.67
CA SER A 478 40.41 19.08 1.45
C SER A 478 41.96 19.15 1.41
N GLY A 479 42.63 18.18 0.76
CA GLY A 479 43.68 18.54 -0.21
C GLY A 479 45.18 18.34 0.08
N ALA A 480 45.63 17.14 0.47
CA ALA A 480 46.90 16.45 0.08
C ALA A 480 48.30 17.16 0.03
N ARG A 481 49.37 16.35 0.27
CA ARG A 481 50.84 16.66 0.26
C ARG A 481 51.34 17.42 1.51
N GLY A 482 52.54 17.21 2.07
CA GLY A 482 53.60 16.22 1.77
C GLY A 482 54.76 16.23 2.81
N VAL A 483 55.56 15.16 2.84
CA VAL A 483 56.79 14.86 3.64
C VAL A 483 57.85 16.01 3.56
N PRO A 484 58.82 16.22 4.51
CA PRO A 484 59.44 15.21 5.42
C PRO A 484 59.95 15.63 6.83
N GLY A 485 60.42 14.63 7.61
CA GLY A 485 61.68 14.75 8.41
C GLY A 485 61.70 14.36 9.90
N ALA A 486 62.31 13.19 10.22
CA ALA A 486 63.00 12.81 11.49
C ALA A 486 62.21 12.84 12.85
N SER A 487 62.50 12.00 13.86
CA SER A 487 63.44 10.87 14.03
C SER A 487 62.97 9.91 15.16
N ALA A 488 63.45 8.65 15.12
CA ALA A 488 63.58 7.67 16.25
C ALA A 488 62.33 7.26 17.09
N SER A 489 62.17 6.02 17.53
CA SER A 489 62.87 4.74 17.25
C SER A 489 62.02 3.53 17.67
N ALA A 490 62.21 2.38 16.99
CA ALA A 490 62.03 0.99 17.46
C ALA A 490 60.63 0.54 18.02
N ALA A 491 60.10 -0.66 17.73
CA ALA A 491 60.60 -1.80 16.95
C ALA A 491 59.45 -2.64 16.32
N HIS A 492 59.75 -3.22 15.14
CA HIS A 492 59.51 -4.61 14.66
C HIS A 492 58.36 -5.46 15.28
N THR A 493 57.57 -6.27 14.53
CA THR A 493 57.59 -6.81 13.14
C THR A 493 56.21 -7.47 12.85
N SER A 494 55.69 -7.79 11.65
CA SER A 494 56.07 -7.80 10.20
C SER A 494 54.79 -7.41 9.36
N ALA A 495 54.65 -7.35 8.02
CA ALA A 495 55.30 -7.91 6.81
C ALA A 495 55.10 -9.44 6.58
N GLU A 496 54.95 -10.02 5.38
CA GLU A 496 54.49 -9.61 4.02
C GLU A 496 54.36 -10.91 3.15
N PRO A 497 54.16 -10.94 1.81
CA PRO A 497 53.41 -10.09 0.86
C PRO A 497 52.47 -10.93 -0.08
N MET A 498 51.90 -10.31 -1.14
CA MET A 498 51.37 -11.01 -2.34
C MET A 498 52.24 -10.80 -3.60
N PRO A 499 52.30 -11.77 -4.54
CA PRO A 499 52.85 -11.64 -5.89
C PRO A 499 51.78 -11.21 -6.96
N PRO A 500 52.14 -10.95 -8.25
CA PRO A 500 51.61 -9.77 -8.95
C PRO A 500 50.76 -9.99 -10.23
N ARG A 501 50.54 -8.87 -10.95
CA ARG A 501 49.73 -8.67 -12.18
C ARG A 501 50.19 -9.44 -13.42
N GLU A 502 49.28 -9.56 -14.39
CA GLU A 502 49.65 -9.42 -15.82
C GLU A 502 48.51 -8.79 -16.69
N ARG A 503 48.88 -8.30 -17.88
CA ARG A 503 48.06 -7.81 -19.01
C ARG A 503 48.93 -7.93 -20.27
N PRO A 504 48.37 -8.22 -21.46
CA PRO A 504 48.65 -7.32 -22.59
C PRO A 504 47.54 -7.21 -23.67
N THR A 505 47.39 -6.01 -24.26
CA THR A 505 47.13 -5.69 -25.70
C THR A 505 45.95 -6.31 -26.49
N ALA A 506 45.64 -5.91 -27.73
CA ALA A 506 45.50 -4.58 -28.40
C ALA A 506 44.98 -4.80 -29.85
N GLY A 507 44.37 -3.78 -30.47
CA GLY A 507 43.91 -3.75 -31.87
C GLY A 507 42.54 -3.05 -31.97
N ALA A 508 42.39 -1.87 -32.60
CA ALA A 508 42.58 -1.51 -34.01
C ALA A 508 41.40 -1.98 -34.90
N GLU A 509 40.86 -1.24 -35.87
CA GLU A 509 40.77 0.19 -36.25
C GLU A 509 40.19 0.19 -37.69
N THR A 510 39.12 0.95 -37.96
CA THR A 510 38.60 1.51 -39.25
C THR A 510 37.12 1.88 -39.01
N ARG A 511 36.57 3.09 -39.14
CA ARG A 511 36.84 4.34 -39.89
C ARG A 511 36.22 4.39 -41.31
N ASP A 512 35.81 5.62 -41.69
CA ASP A 512 35.36 6.11 -43.00
C ASP A 512 33.92 5.73 -43.48
N ASP A 513 33.16 6.56 -44.20
CA ASP A 513 33.04 8.05 -44.17
C ASP A 513 31.73 8.59 -44.82
N HIS A 514 31.53 9.91 -44.76
CA HIS A 514 30.60 10.82 -45.47
C HIS A 514 29.70 10.36 -46.66
N ALA A 515 28.40 10.74 -46.60
CA ALA A 515 27.69 11.64 -47.57
C ALA A 515 26.19 11.79 -47.17
N HIS A 516 25.61 12.98 -46.93
CA HIS A 516 25.19 14.05 -47.85
C HIS A 516 24.13 13.67 -48.92
N GLY A 517 22.89 14.16 -48.74
CA GLY A 517 21.81 14.09 -49.75
C GLY A 517 20.53 14.83 -49.33
N ARG A 518 20.24 15.99 -49.95
CA ARG A 518 18.93 16.67 -49.88
C ARG A 518 18.13 16.41 -51.16
N SER A 519 16.85 16.08 -51.05
CA SER A 519 15.83 16.61 -51.99
C SER A 519 14.42 16.48 -51.42
N HIS A 520 13.49 17.27 -51.96
CA HIS A 520 12.07 17.24 -51.64
C HIS A 520 11.37 16.07 -52.35
N TYR A 521 10.24 15.61 -51.82
CA TYR A 521 9.02 15.48 -52.64
C TYR A 521 7.77 15.91 -51.85
N ARG A 522 6.64 16.04 -52.54
CA ARG A 522 5.46 16.80 -52.10
C ARG A 522 4.17 16.02 -52.33
N ALA A 523 3.19 16.24 -51.45
CA ALA A 523 1.74 16.28 -51.69
C ALA A 523 0.83 15.07 -51.33
N ARG A 524 -0.40 15.47 -50.94
CA ARG A 524 -1.72 14.81 -51.05
C ARG A 524 -2.17 13.76 -50.01
N ILE A 525 -2.93 14.31 -49.05
CA ILE A 525 -4.17 13.73 -48.49
C ILE A 525 -5.16 13.37 -49.63
N PRO A 526 -6.00 12.34 -49.45
CA PRO A 526 -7.45 12.54 -49.58
C PRO A 526 -8.22 12.06 -48.34
N HIS A 527 -9.41 12.62 -48.12
CA HIS A 527 -10.36 12.15 -47.10
C HIS A 527 -11.09 10.89 -47.56
N GLY A 528 -11.50 10.08 -46.58
CA GLY A 528 -12.55 9.06 -46.65
C GLY A 528 -13.22 8.99 -45.29
#